data_AF-A0A7C7KPG5-F1
#
_entry.id   AF-A0A7C7KPG5-F1
#
_cell.length_a   1.000
_cell.length_b   1.000
_cell.length_c   1.000
_cell.angle_alpha   90.00
_cell.angle_beta   90.00
_cell.angle_gamma   90.00
#
_symmetry.space_group_name_H-M   'P 1'
#
loop_
_entity.id
_entity.type
_entity.pdbx_description
1 polymer ?
#
loop_
_entity_poly.entity_id
_entity_poly.type
_entity_poly.pdbx_seq_one_letter_code
_entity_poly.pdbx_strand_id
1 'polypeptide(L)'
;RLDVALAVGADGVHVGQEDMPVDIVKEIAPNLIVGISASNLREALEGEKKGADYIGAGSVFPTRTKENAKLLGLEGLREIVENVHIPVVAIGGINHENVKEVLKVGVDGVAVISAIVGAEDVVEATRRMREIIEKYIKQ
;
A
#
# COMPACT_ATOMS: atom_id res chain seq x y z
N ARG A 1 14.73 -2.15 -3.02
CA ARG A 1 16.21 -2.30 -2.90
C ARG A 1 16.53 -3.12 -1.65
N LEU A 2 16.69 -4.43 -1.79
CA LEU A 2 16.92 -5.33 -0.64
C LEU A 2 18.32 -5.17 -0.04
N ASP A 3 19.33 -4.99 -0.90
CA ASP A 3 20.71 -4.72 -0.53
C ASP A 3 20.85 -3.55 0.46
N VAL A 4 20.20 -2.43 0.14
CA VAL A 4 20.20 -1.24 1.00
C VAL A 4 19.47 -1.51 2.31
N ALA A 5 18.31 -2.18 2.26
CA ALA A 5 17.53 -2.51 3.46
C ALA A 5 18.35 -3.32 4.46
N LEU A 6 19.10 -4.32 3.99
CA LEU A 6 20.01 -5.12 4.83
C LEU A 6 21.17 -4.27 5.37
N ALA A 7 21.81 -3.46 4.53
CA ALA A 7 22.99 -2.67 4.92
C ALA A 7 22.68 -1.65 6.02
N VAL A 8 21.46 -1.10 6.05
CA VAL A 8 21.05 -0.10 7.05
C VAL A 8 20.27 -0.70 8.22
N GLY A 9 20.02 -2.01 8.23
CA GLY A 9 19.19 -2.66 9.25
C GLY A 9 17.74 -2.15 9.26
N ALA A 10 17.15 -1.94 8.07
CA ALA A 10 15.77 -1.49 7.95
C ALA A 10 14.77 -2.52 8.52
N ASP A 11 13.60 -2.06 8.95
CA ASP A 11 12.54 -2.93 9.47
C ASP A 11 11.84 -3.76 8.38
N GLY A 12 11.89 -3.29 7.13
CA GLY A 12 11.21 -3.93 6.02
C GLY A 12 11.60 -3.41 4.64
N VAL A 13 11.03 -4.04 3.62
CA VAL A 13 11.17 -3.68 2.21
C VAL A 13 9.81 -3.82 1.51
N HIS A 14 9.52 -2.90 0.61
CA HIS A 14 8.39 -3.01 -0.31
C HIS A 14 8.91 -3.26 -1.72
N VAL A 15 8.33 -4.23 -2.42
CA VAL A 15 8.71 -4.62 -3.78
C VAL A 15 7.55 -4.48 -4.76
N GLY A 16 7.87 -4.17 -6.02
CA GLY A 16 6.95 -4.21 -7.15
C GLY A 16 6.93 -5.58 -7.83
N GLN A 17 6.01 -5.75 -8.80
CA GLN A 17 5.84 -6.99 -9.55
C GLN A 17 7.04 -7.36 -10.45
N GLU A 18 7.88 -6.38 -10.79
CA GLU A 18 9.09 -6.56 -11.62
C GLU A 18 10.37 -6.60 -10.78
N ASP A 19 10.27 -6.44 -9.46
CA ASP A 19 11.40 -6.52 -8.54
C ASP A 19 11.69 -8.00 -8.15
N MET A 20 12.60 -8.20 -7.19
CA MET A 20 12.89 -9.52 -6.62
C MET A 20 11.60 -10.15 -6.04
N PRO A 21 11.30 -11.43 -6.37
CA PRO A 21 10.12 -12.13 -5.87
C PRO A 21 10.08 -12.22 -4.34
N VAL A 22 8.87 -12.10 -3.76
CA VAL A 22 8.64 -12.08 -2.30
C VAL A 22 9.21 -13.31 -1.59
N ASP A 23 9.02 -14.48 -2.16
CA ASP A 23 9.53 -15.76 -1.66
C ASP A 23 11.07 -15.75 -1.57
N ILE A 24 11.75 -15.22 -2.58
CA ILE A 24 13.21 -15.07 -2.58
C ILE A 24 13.66 -14.03 -1.54
N VAL A 25 12.93 -12.91 -1.40
CA VAL A 25 13.22 -11.91 -0.35
C VAL A 25 13.10 -12.54 1.04
N LYS A 26 12.05 -13.34 1.28
CA LYS A 26 11.82 -14.04 2.56
C LYS A 26 12.89 -15.10 2.85
N GLU A 27 13.44 -15.76 1.83
CA GLU A 27 14.57 -16.70 2.01
C GLU A 27 15.86 -15.98 2.45
N ILE A 28 16.18 -14.85 1.82
CA ILE A 28 17.41 -14.09 2.09
C ILE A 28 17.32 -13.31 3.41
N ALA A 29 16.15 -12.75 3.69
CA ALA A 29 15.92 -11.79 4.77
C ALA A 29 14.62 -12.12 5.53
N PRO A 30 14.54 -13.27 6.21
CA PRO A 30 13.30 -13.78 6.81
C PRO A 30 12.72 -12.89 7.91
N ASN A 31 13.53 -12.01 8.50
CA ASN A 31 13.12 -11.12 9.59
C ASN A 31 12.57 -9.77 9.11
N LEU A 32 12.69 -9.44 7.81
CA LEU A 32 12.16 -8.19 7.28
C LEU A 32 10.64 -8.29 7.07
N ILE A 33 9.94 -7.19 7.31
CA ILE A 33 8.58 -7.00 6.82
C ILE A 33 8.65 -6.82 5.29
N VAL A 34 7.94 -7.65 4.54
CA VAL A 34 7.94 -7.66 3.08
C VAL A 34 6.56 -7.29 2.55
N GLY A 35 6.47 -6.12 1.94
CA GLY A 35 5.27 -5.67 1.23
C GLY A 35 5.37 -5.91 -0.27
N ILE A 36 4.24 -6.16 -0.92
CA ILE A 36 4.16 -6.32 -2.38
C ILE A 36 3.06 -5.42 -2.96
N SER A 37 3.37 -4.72 -4.05
CA SER A 37 2.38 -3.94 -4.80
C SER A 37 1.44 -4.86 -5.58
N ALA A 38 0.12 -4.63 -5.54
CA ALA A 38 -0.87 -5.36 -6.35
C ALA A 38 -1.83 -4.40 -7.07
N SER A 39 -2.11 -4.69 -8.35
CA SER A 39 -3.00 -3.91 -9.21
C SER A 39 -4.29 -4.65 -9.60
N ASN A 40 -4.47 -5.87 -9.10
CA ASN A 40 -5.65 -6.71 -9.27
C ASN A 40 -5.66 -7.84 -8.23
N LEU A 41 -6.78 -8.53 -8.10
CA LEU A 41 -6.97 -9.63 -7.14
C LEU A 41 -5.95 -10.76 -7.32
N ARG A 42 -5.63 -11.14 -8.56
CA ARG A 42 -4.69 -12.24 -8.84
C ARG A 42 -3.29 -11.94 -8.31
N GLU A 43 -2.79 -10.72 -8.51
CA GLU A 43 -1.48 -10.28 -7.98
C GLU A 43 -1.47 -10.27 -6.45
N ALA A 44 -2.56 -9.84 -5.82
CA ALA A 44 -2.67 -9.81 -4.36
C ALA A 44 -2.65 -11.22 -3.74
N LEU A 45 -3.44 -12.15 -4.29
CA LEU A 45 -3.47 -13.55 -3.85
C LEU A 45 -2.13 -14.25 -4.05
N GLU A 46 -1.45 -14.00 -5.17
CA GLU A 46 -0.12 -14.56 -5.41
C GLU A 46 0.93 -14.00 -4.44
N GLY A 47 0.84 -12.71 -4.11
CA GLY A 47 1.69 -12.06 -3.10
C GLY A 47 1.51 -12.67 -1.71
N GLU A 48 0.27 -12.84 -1.27
CA GLU A 48 -0.05 -13.53 -0.01
C GLU A 48 0.50 -14.96 0.00
N LYS A 49 0.23 -15.73 -1.07
CA LYS A 49 0.71 -17.12 -1.19
C LYS A 49 2.23 -17.24 -1.11
N LYS A 50 2.96 -16.24 -1.61
CA LYS A 50 4.44 -16.17 -1.53
C LYS A 50 4.96 -15.69 -0.18
N GLY A 51 4.08 -15.37 0.76
CA GLY A 51 4.42 -15.01 2.13
C GLY A 51 4.68 -13.52 2.32
N ALA A 52 4.05 -12.64 1.54
CA ALA A 52 4.08 -11.20 1.83
C ALA A 52 3.44 -10.93 3.20
N ASP A 53 3.96 -9.95 3.93
CA ASP A 53 3.40 -9.52 5.21
C ASP A 53 2.27 -8.50 5.03
N TYR A 54 2.23 -7.79 3.90
CA TYR A 54 1.12 -6.90 3.54
C TYR A 54 1.04 -6.64 2.03
N ILE A 55 -0.14 -6.22 1.58
CA ILE A 55 -0.41 -5.83 0.19
C ILE A 55 -0.51 -4.30 0.07
N GLY A 56 0.23 -3.72 -0.87
CA GLY A 56 0.02 -2.35 -1.35
C GLY A 56 -0.93 -2.34 -2.56
N ALA A 57 -2.22 -2.12 -2.33
CA ALA A 57 -3.25 -2.23 -3.38
C ALA A 57 -3.46 -0.89 -4.10
N GLY A 58 -3.17 -0.84 -5.41
CA GLY A 58 -3.32 0.40 -6.17
C GLY A 58 -2.99 0.29 -7.67
N SER A 59 -3.25 1.34 -8.46
CA SER A 59 -3.71 2.66 -8.00
C SER A 59 -5.23 2.73 -7.83
N VAL A 60 -5.71 3.20 -6.68
CA VAL A 60 -7.16 3.31 -6.41
C VAL A 60 -7.81 4.42 -7.25
N PHE A 61 -7.15 5.57 -7.35
CA PHE A 61 -7.58 6.69 -8.20
C PHE A 61 -6.49 7.05 -9.22
N PRO A 62 -6.82 7.77 -10.30
CA PRO A 62 -5.81 8.29 -11.23
C PRO A 62 -4.74 9.10 -10.51
N THR A 63 -3.47 8.87 -10.85
CA THR A 63 -2.32 9.57 -10.27
C THR A 63 -1.32 9.97 -11.34
N ARG A 64 -0.67 11.12 -11.16
CA ARG A 64 0.45 11.57 -12.01
C ARG A 64 1.82 11.09 -11.51
N THR A 65 1.86 10.41 -10.37
CA THR A 65 3.13 10.01 -9.73
C THR A 65 3.76 8.76 -10.38
N LYS A 66 2.94 7.94 -11.05
CA LYS A 66 3.37 6.73 -11.78
C LYS A 66 2.61 6.66 -13.11
N GLU A 67 3.28 6.99 -14.21
CA GLU A 67 2.65 7.20 -15.53
C GLU A 67 1.96 5.94 -16.10
N ASN A 68 2.38 4.74 -15.70
CA ASN A 68 1.84 3.46 -16.20
C ASN A 68 0.99 2.69 -15.17
N ALA A 69 0.44 3.36 -14.17
CA ALA A 69 -0.37 2.68 -13.16
C ALA A 69 -1.71 2.20 -13.76
N LYS A 70 -1.95 0.88 -13.73
CA LYS A 70 -3.29 0.32 -13.97
C LYS A 70 -4.22 0.80 -12.84
N LEU A 71 -5.40 1.30 -13.23
CA LEU A 71 -6.41 1.74 -12.28
C LEU A 71 -7.11 0.51 -11.71
N LEU A 72 -6.94 0.30 -10.40
CA LEU A 72 -7.63 -0.72 -9.64
C LEU A 72 -9.08 -0.31 -9.35
N GLY A 73 -9.28 0.97 -9.01
CA GLY A 73 -10.60 1.49 -8.60
C GLY A 73 -11.04 0.98 -7.22
N LEU A 74 -12.16 1.51 -6.73
CA LEU A 74 -12.75 1.09 -5.45
C LEU A 74 -13.30 -0.33 -5.50
N GLU A 75 -13.81 -0.77 -6.67
CA GLU A 75 -14.35 -2.13 -6.82
C GLU A 75 -13.24 -3.18 -6.76
N GLY A 76 -12.16 -3.01 -7.54
CA GLY A 76 -11.02 -3.91 -7.48
C GLY A 76 -10.33 -3.91 -6.11
N LEU A 77 -10.34 -2.77 -5.41
CA LEU A 77 -9.87 -2.70 -4.02
C LEU A 77 -10.75 -3.53 -3.09
N ARG A 78 -12.08 -3.47 -3.25
CA ARG A 78 -13.03 -4.27 -2.46
C ARG A 78 -12.81 -5.76 -2.70
N GLU A 79 -12.66 -6.17 -3.95
CA GLU A 79 -12.36 -7.56 -4.29
C GLU A 79 -11.10 -8.07 -3.57
N ILE A 80 -10.04 -7.26 -3.51
CA ILE A 80 -8.80 -7.62 -2.79
C ILE A 80 -9.07 -7.77 -1.29
N VAL A 81 -9.70 -6.78 -0.66
CA VAL A 81 -9.99 -6.78 0.78
C VAL A 81 -10.86 -7.97 1.20
N GLU A 82 -11.80 -8.39 0.35
CA GLU A 82 -12.70 -9.52 0.65
C GLU A 82 -12.04 -10.91 0.50
N ASN A 83 -10.89 -11.01 -0.18
CA ASN A 83 -10.30 -12.30 -0.56
C ASN A 83 -8.87 -12.53 -0.01
N VAL A 84 -8.21 -11.50 0.50
CA VAL A 84 -6.86 -11.58 1.09
C VAL A 84 -6.98 -11.52 2.62
N HIS A 85 -6.13 -12.29 3.31
CA HIS A 85 -6.16 -12.48 4.77
C HIS A 85 -4.96 -11.84 5.50
N ILE A 86 -4.07 -11.18 4.77
CA ILE A 86 -3.00 -10.32 5.29
C ILE A 86 -3.38 -8.82 5.14
N PRO A 87 -2.76 -7.90 5.91
CA PRO A 87 -3.09 -6.48 5.85
C PRO A 87 -3.03 -5.88 4.45
N VAL A 88 -4.04 -5.07 4.12
CA VAL A 88 -4.18 -4.36 2.84
C VAL A 88 -4.07 -2.85 3.06
N VAL A 89 -3.06 -2.23 2.44
CA VAL A 89 -2.86 -0.78 2.43
C VAL A 89 -3.17 -0.24 1.04
N ALA A 90 -4.17 0.62 0.94
CA ALA A 90 -4.55 1.24 -0.32
C ALA A 90 -3.59 2.38 -0.72
N ILE A 91 -3.28 2.49 -2.01
CA ILE A 91 -2.39 3.53 -2.54
C ILE A 91 -2.84 4.02 -3.93
N GLY A 92 -2.46 5.25 -4.29
CA GLY A 92 -2.61 5.80 -5.63
C GLY A 92 -3.76 6.80 -5.73
N GLY A 93 -3.40 8.08 -5.88
CA GLY A 93 -4.36 9.18 -6.06
C GLY A 93 -5.22 9.50 -4.83
N ILE A 94 -4.88 8.97 -3.66
CA ILE A 94 -5.59 9.21 -2.40
C ILE A 94 -5.21 10.58 -1.82
N ASN A 95 -6.21 11.34 -1.37
CA ASN A 95 -6.08 12.66 -0.77
C ASN A 95 -7.19 12.92 0.28
N HIS A 96 -7.22 14.09 0.91
CA HIS A 96 -8.18 14.43 1.97
C HIS A 96 -9.65 14.44 1.53
N GLU A 97 -9.93 14.54 0.24
CA GLU A 97 -11.29 14.58 -0.31
C GLU A 97 -11.85 13.18 -0.54
N ASN A 98 -11.01 12.24 -1.00
CA ASN A 98 -11.45 10.89 -1.40
C ASN A 98 -11.08 9.78 -0.42
N VAL A 99 -10.21 10.02 0.57
CA VAL A 99 -9.73 8.98 1.51
C VAL A 99 -10.87 8.27 2.25
N LYS A 100 -11.99 8.97 2.52
CA LYS A 100 -13.15 8.37 3.19
C LYS A 100 -13.80 7.25 2.37
N GLU A 101 -13.76 7.34 1.05
CA GLU A 101 -14.32 6.31 0.17
C GLU A 101 -13.47 5.04 0.24
N VAL A 102 -12.14 5.20 0.29
CA VAL A 102 -11.18 4.10 0.45
C VAL A 102 -11.37 3.41 1.81
N LEU A 103 -11.45 4.18 2.89
CA LEU A 103 -11.59 3.64 4.24
C LEU A 103 -12.89 2.83 4.42
N LYS A 104 -13.98 3.24 3.75
CA LYS A 104 -15.25 2.48 3.77
C LYS A 104 -15.16 1.11 3.10
N VAL A 105 -14.13 0.85 2.30
CA VAL A 105 -13.89 -0.48 1.70
C VAL A 105 -13.40 -1.48 2.75
N GLY A 106 -12.86 -1.03 3.88
CA GLY A 106 -12.36 -1.91 4.95
C GLY A 106 -10.87 -2.23 4.84
N VAL A 107 -10.07 -1.33 4.25
CA VAL A 107 -8.60 -1.44 4.24
C VAL A 107 -8.00 -1.23 5.63
N ASP A 108 -6.86 -1.87 5.90
CA ASP A 108 -6.11 -1.71 7.15
C ASP A 108 -5.30 -0.41 7.20
N GLY A 109 -5.14 0.27 6.06
CA GLY A 109 -4.45 1.55 5.99
C GLY A 109 -4.51 2.20 4.62
N VAL A 110 -4.00 3.44 4.57
CA VAL A 110 -3.83 4.20 3.32
C VAL A 110 -2.42 4.77 3.25
N ALA A 111 -1.84 4.74 2.06
CA ALA A 111 -0.55 5.35 1.74
C ALA A 111 -0.74 6.51 0.77
N VAL A 112 -0.06 7.63 1.03
CA VAL A 112 -0.15 8.87 0.26
C VAL A 112 1.23 9.46 0.01
N ILE A 113 1.38 10.20 -1.10
CA ILE A 113 2.61 10.94 -1.43
C ILE A 113 2.27 12.42 -1.60
N SER A 114 1.67 12.80 -2.74
CA SER A 114 1.44 14.20 -3.10
C SER A 114 0.51 14.94 -2.14
N ALA A 115 -0.44 14.24 -1.52
CA ALA A 115 -1.37 14.83 -0.54
C ALA A 115 -0.67 15.35 0.72
N ILE A 116 0.56 14.89 1.01
CA ILE A 116 1.36 15.38 2.15
C ILE A 116 2.62 16.07 1.64
N VAL A 117 3.46 15.38 0.88
CA VAL A 117 4.78 15.89 0.44
C VAL A 117 4.66 17.08 -0.50
N GLY A 118 3.55 17.19 -1.23
CA GLY A 118 3.27 18.32 -2.12
C GLY A 118 2.46 19.46 -1.49
N ALA A 119 2.16 19.39 -0.19
CA ALA A 119 1.37 20.40 0.50
C ALA A 119 2.22 21.62 0.91
N GLU A 120 1.60 22.80 0.97
CA GLU A 120 2.24 24.01 1.51
C GLU A 120 2.60 23.86 3.00
N ASP A 121 1.73 23.19 3.76
CA ASP A 121 1.97 22.81 5.16
C ASP A 121 1.78 21.29 5.34
N VAL A 122 2.92 20.58 5.42
CA VAL A 122 2.96 19.12 5.56
C VAL A 122 2.43 18.64 6.93
N VAL A 123 2.55 19.47 7.97
CA VAL A 123 2.12 19.13 9.33
C VAL A 123 0.60 19.17 9.39
N GLU A 124 0.00 20.24 8.89
CA GLU A 124 -1.46 20.37 8.82
C GLU A 124 -2.08 19.33 7.89
N ALA A 125 -1.48 19.09 6.72
CA ALA A 125 -1.92 18.03 5.82
C ALA A 125 -1.91 16.65 6.50
N THR A 126 -0.85 16.32 7.23
CA THR A 126 -0.76 15.05 7.96
C THR A 126 -1.78 14.97 9.09
N ARG A 127 -1.93 16.02 9.89
CA ARG A 127 -2.91 16.09 11.00
C ARG A 127 -4.33 15.84 10.49
N ARG A 128 -4.74 16.57 9.44
CA ARG A 128 -6.06 16.42 8.83
C ARG A 128 -6.28 15.01 8.27
N MET A 129 -5.26 14.40 7.65
CA MET A 129 -5.34 13.03 7.14
C MET A 129 -5.58 12.04 8.29
N ARG A 130 -4.79 12.15 9.37
CA ARG A 130 -4.91 11.31 10.57
C ARG A 130 -6.30 11.41 11.21
N GLU A 131 -6.82 12.62 11.38
CA GLU A 131 -8.17 12.85 11.94
C GLU A 131 -9.29 12.20 11.12
N ILE A 132 -9.11 12.06 9.81
CA ILE A 132 -10.07 11.34 8.96
C ILE A 132 -9.91 9.83 9.18
N ILE A 133 -8.68 9.30 9.17
CA ILE A 133 -8.40 7.87 9.27
C ILE A 133 -8.87 7.28 10.61
N GLU A 134 -8.60 7.97 11.73
CA GLU A 134 -8.96 7.49 13.08
C GLU A 134 -10.46 7.32 13.31
N LYS A 135 -11.30 7.92 12.46
CA LYS A 135 -12.76 7.73 12.50
C LYS A 135 -13.21 6.40 11.90
N TYR A 136 -12.37 5.74 11.11
CA TYR A 136 -12.71 4.52 10.37
C TYR A 136 -11.90 3.32 10.84
N ILE A 137 -10.60 3.51 11.10
CA ILE A 137 -9.70 2.44 11.54
C ILE A 137 -9.49 2.62 13.04
N LYS A 138 -10.07 1.70 13.84
CA LYS A 138 -9.80 1.64 15.28
C LYS A 138 -8.53 0.81 15.50
N GLN A 139 -7.62 1.33 16.33
CA GLN A 139 -6.45 0.61 16.81
C GLN A 139 -6.84 -0.61 17.66
#